data_AF-A0A267FMB3-F1
#
_entry.id   AF-A0A267FMB3-F1
#
_cell.length_a   1.000
_cell.length_b   1.000
_cell.length_c   1.000
_cell.angle_alpha   90.00
_cell.angle_beta   90.00
_cell.angle_gamma   90.00
#
_symmetry.space_group_name_H-M   'P 1'
#
loop_
_entity.id
_entity.type
_entity.pdbx_description
1 polymer ?
#
loop_
_entity_poly.entity_id
_entity_poly.type
_entity_poly.pdbx_seq_one_letter_code
_entity_poly.pdbx_strand_id
1 'polypeptide(L)'
;MSILWLGADASQTSQRLLQLHPALLDSQLEELAKLVVKATEEGHSHLSLLGQVDPSRAGVALLQAYGSPFQHRFDSLLLSRLQALQSRAERSRSQNFVTGFDEKFVAFLGELASLAPLPAFRCKSAVYFLTAIEAFLNVQLASVDRWRRAITPLHECSEMLFNPELRDANSDIDQRLAAIGKLLALAETDRFMAGVGCTFVRPMLAELLEKLRTEGLLARRQ
;
A
#
# COMPACT_ATOMS: atom_id res chain seq x y z
N MET A 1 -28.65 0.65 31.21
CA MET A 1 -29.56 1.70 30.68
C MET A 1 -29.01 3.03 31.15
N SER A 2 -28.63 4.03 30.35
CA SER A 2 -28.72 4.26 28.91
C SER A 2 -27.68 5.35 28.59
N ILE A 3 -26.70 5.08 27.73
CA ILE A 3 -25.88 6.10 27.06
C ILE A 3 -26.40 6.18 25.62
N LEU A 4 -27.52 6.86 25.44
CA LEU A 4 -28.22 6.97 24.15
C LEU A 4 -28.82 8.38 24.02
N TRP A 5 -28.05 9.45 24.28
CA TRP A 5 -28.54 10.83 24.05
C TRP A 5 -27.47 11.82 23.53
N LEU A 6 -26.31 11.36 23.02
CA LEU A 6 -25.28 12.23 22.43
C LEU A 6 -25.16 12.12 20.89
N GLY A 7 -26.04 11.38 20.22
CA GLY A 7 -25.87 11.00 18.82
C GLY A 7 -26.38 12.00 17.77
N ALA A 8 -27.32 12.89 18.09
CA ALA A 8 -27.98 13.74 17.10
C ALA A 8 -27.51 15.21 17.13
N ASP A 9 -27.32 15.80 18.32
CA ASP A 9 -26.94 17.21 18.46
C ASP A 9 -25.48 17.50 18.11
N ALA A 10 -24.56 16.58 18.43
CA ALA A 10 -23.16 16.71 18.03
C ALA A 10 -23.02 16.68 16.49
N SER A 11 -23.80 15.82 15.81
CA SER A 11 -23.82 15.73 14.35
C SER A 11 -24.30 17.02 13.69
N GLN A 12 -25.40 17.62 14.16
CA GLN A 12 -25.93 18.87 13.61
C GLN A 12 -25.08 20.09 13.95
N THR A 13 -24.50 20.14 15.16
CA THR A 13 -23.65 21.26 15.59
C THR A 13 -22.30 21.22 14.89
N SER A 14 -21.70 20.04 14.73
CA SER A 14 -20.52 19.85 13.89
C SER A 14 -20.84 20.20 12.43
N GLN A 15 -21.94 19.72 11.85
CA GLN A 15 -22.31 20.08 10.47
C GLN A 15 -22.53 21.59 10.28
N ARG A 16 -23.13 22.29 11.25
CA ARG A 16 -23.29 23.76 11.20
C ARG A 16 -21.97 24.51 11.36
N LEU A 17 -21.08 24.08 12.25
CA LEU A 17 -19.73 24.65 12.40
C LEU A 17 -18.88 24.42 11.13
N LEU A 18 -19.04 23.28 10.48
CA LEU A 18 -18.39 22.94 9.21
C LEU A 18 -18.89 23.79 8.04
N GLN A 19 -20.17 24.19 8.05
CA GLN A 19 -20.72 25.14 7.07
C GLN A 19 -20.24 26.59 7.31
N LEU A 20 -19.95 26.95 8.57
CA LEU A 20 -19.52 28.31 8.94
C LEU A 20 -18.01 28.53 8.73
N HIS A 21 -17.19 27.47 8.79
CA HIS A 21 -15.74 27.58 8.67
C HIS A 21 -15.10 26.48 7.81
N PRO A 22 -15.27 26.53 6.48
CA PRO A 22 -14.70 25.54 5.56
C PRO A 22 -13.17 25.42 5.67
N ALA A 23 -12.46 26.51 5.97
CA ALA A 23 -11.01 26.49 6.18
C ALA A 23 -10.56 25.75 7.45
N LEU A 24 -11.41 25.69 8.49
CA LEU A 24 -11.15 24.91 9.71
C LEU A 24 -11.38 23.42 9.47
N LEU A 25 -12.37 23.06 8.65
CA LEU A 25 -12.57 21.68 8.21
C LEU A 25 -11.36 21.19 7.42
N ASP A 26 -10.91 21.98 6.44
CA ASP A 26 -9.78 21.61 5.58
C ASP A 26 -8.49 21.34 6.36
N SER A 27 -8.19 22.19 7.36
CA SER A 27 -7.00 22.00 8.19
C SER A 27 -7.11 20.78 9.12
N GLN A 28 -8.29 20.53 9.70
CA GLN A 28 -8.54 19.33 10.51
C GLN A 28 -8.44 18.04 9.70
N LEU A 29 -8.98 18.02 8.49
CA LEU A 29 -8.88 16.87 7.58
C LEU A 29 -7.43 16.61 7.20
N GLU A 30 -6.67 17.65 6.91
CA GLU A 30 -5.25 17.50 6.60
C GLU A 30 -4.48 16.91 7.78
N GLU A 31 -4.73 17.36 9.00
CA GLU A 31 -4.12 16.79 10.21
C GLU A 31 -4.53 15.33 10.42
N LEU A 32 -5.80 14.98 10.17
CA LEU A 32 -6.26 13.58 10.25
C LEU A 32 -5.56 12.70 9.19
N ALA A 33 -5.39 13.17 7.96
CA ALA A 33 -4.62 12.45 6.94
C ALA A 33 -3.16 12.27 7.34
N LYS A 34 -2.52 13.32 7.88
CA LYS A 34 -1.15 13.22 8.40
C LYS A 34 -1.06 12.16 9.49
N LEU A 35 -2.01 12.10 10.42
CA LEU A 35 -2.05 11.09 11.48
C LEU A 35 -2.26 9.67 10.92
N VAL A 36 -3.11 9.49 9.91
CA VAL A 36 -3.30 8.19 9.25
C VAL A 36 -2.01 7.71 8.59
N VAL A 37 -1.36 8.56 7.79
CA VAL A 37 -0.08 8.21 7.15
C VAL A 37 1.02 8.02 8.20
N LYS A 38 1.00 8.78 9.29
CA LYS A 38 1.94 8.61 10.40
C LYS A 38 1.73 7.28 11.15
N ALA A 39 0.49 6.82 11.29
CA ALA A 39 0.19 5.53 11.91
C ALA A 39 0.76 4.34 11.14
N THR A 40 1.08 4.51 9.85
CA THR A 40 1.77 3.48 9.07
C THR A 40 3.26 3.42 9.34
N GLU A 41 3.85 4.37 10.06
CA GLU A 41 5.29 4.36 10.35
C GLU A 41 5.68 3.22 11.30
N GLU A 42 6.80 2.56 10.99
CA GLU A 42 7.43 1.60 11.89
C GLU A 42 7.87 2.26 13.21
N GLY A 43 7.68 1.58 14.34
CA GLY A 43 8.11 2.04 15.67
C GLY A 43 7.00 2.47 16.62
N HIS A 44 5.76 2.57 16.14
CA HIS A 44 4.61 2.73 17.02
C HIS A 44 4.24 1.41 17.69
N SER A 45 4.47 1.32 19.00
CA SER A 45 4.05 0.17 19.80
C SER A 45 2.52 0.09 19.86
N HIS A 46 1.99 -1.11 20.07
CA HIS A 46 0.55 -1.35 20.29
C HIS A 46 -0.02 -0.56 21.50
N LEU A 47 0.85 -0.05 22.36
CA LEU A 47 0.51 0.78 23.51
C LEU A 47 0.40 2.27 23.17
N SER A 48 0.92 2.70 22.02
CA SER A 48 0.77 4.08 21.54
C SER A 48 -0.57 4.28 20.85
N LEU A 49 -1.15 5.48 20.97
CA LEU A 49 -2.42 5.82 20.30
C LEU A 49 -2.36 5.55 18.79
N LEU A 50 -1.25 5.91 18.13
CA LEU A 50 -1.04 5.65 16.69
C LEU A 50 -0.87 4.17 16.37
N GLY A 51 -0.33 3.36 17.28
CA GLY A 51 -0.20 1.92 17.10
C GLY A 51 -1.51 1.14 17.25
N GLN A 52 -2.56 1.77 17.79
CA GLN A 52 -3.91 1.22 17.90
C GLN A 52 -4.82 1.63 16.73
N VAL A 53 -4.40 2.61 15.93
CA VAL A 53 -5.12 3.02 14.74
C VAL A 53 -4.94 1.97 13.66
N ASP A 54 -6.06 1.57 13.06
CA ASP A 54 -6.08 0.88 11.77
C ASP A 54 -6.01 1.97 10.67
N PRO A 55 -4.83 2.20 10.06
CA PRO A 55 -4.65 3.28 9.10
C PRO A 55 -5.48 3.05 7.83
N SER A 56 -5.66 1.81 7.42
CA SER A 56 -6.40 1.43 6.23
C SER A 56 -7.88 1.76 6.39
N ARG A 57 -8.49 1.31 7.50
CA ARG A 57 -9.88 1.64 7.80
C ARG A 57 -10.09 3.14 7.97
N ALA A 58 -9.18 3.83 8.66
CA ALA A 58 -9.27 5.27 8.85
C ALA A 58 -9.11 6.04 7.53
N GLY A 59 -8.16 5.67 6.69
CA GLY A 59 -7.91 6.27 5.39
C GLY A 59 -9.07 6.10 4.42
N VAL A 60 -9.64 4.88 4.34
CA VAL A 60 -10.83 4.60 3.53
C VAL A 60 -12.03 5.42 4.03
N ALA A 61 -12.26 5.47 5.35
CA ALA A 61 -13.35 6.23 5.93
C ALA A 61 -13.23 7.74 5.64
N LEU A 62 -12.02 8.30 5.73
CA LEU A 62 -11.76 9.70 5.38
C LEU A 62 -12.06 9.97 3.90
N LEU A 63 -11.61 9.09 3.00
CA LEU A 63 -11.88 9.23 1.57
C LEU A 63 -13.38 9.09 1.24
N GLN A 64 -14.10 8.23 1.95
CA GLN A 64 -15.55 8.07 1.80
C GLN A 64 -16.33 9.30 2.27
N ALA A 65 -15.94 9.86 3.42
CA ALA A 65 -16.65 11.00 4.01
C ALA A 65 -16.40 12.32 3.26
N TYR A 66 -15.19 12.51 2.72
CA TYR A 66 -14.76 13.82 2.20
C TYR A 66 -14.39 13.83 0.71
N GLY A 67 -14.29 12.66 0.07
CA GLY A 67 -14.26 12.53 -1.39
C GLY A 67 -13.12 13.24 -2.12
N SER A 68 -13.41 13.65 -3.36
CA SER A 68 -12.45 14.22 -4.33
C SER A 68 -11.73 15.49 -3.87
N PRO A 69 -12.37 16.47 -3.17
CA PRO A 69 -11.69 17.68 -2.70
C PRO A 69 -10.50 17.41 -1.77
N PHE A 70 -10.56 16.31 -1.01
CA PHE A 70 -9.51 15.91 -0.07
C PHE A 70 -8.46 14.98 -0.69
N GLN A 71 -8.80 14.33 -1.81
CA GLN A 71 -7.99 13.31 -2.47
C GLN A 71 -6.57 13.81 -2.78
N HIS A 72 -6.42 15.01 -3.34
CA HIS A 72 -5.11 15.58 -3.69
C HIS A 72 -4.17 15.71 -2.48
N ARG A 73 -4.70 16.14 -1.33
CA ARG A 73 -3.87 16.34 -0.13
C ARG A 73 -3.39 15.00 0.41
N PHE A 74 -4.29 14.02 0.43
CA PHE A 74 -3.93 12.67 0.85
C PHE A 74 -2.91 12.04 -0.12
N ASP A 75 -3.13 12.19 -1.43
CA ASP A 75 -2.23 11.76 -2.50
C ASP A 75 -0.81 12.31 -2.31
N SER A 76 -0.69 13.61 -2.01
CA SER A 76 0.60 14.27 -1.74
C SER A 76 1.35 13.65 -0.54
N LEU A 77 0.63 13.33 0.54
CA LEU A 77 1.22 12.68 1.73
C LEU A 77 1.68 11.25 1.41
N LEU A 78 0.89 10.48 0.66
CA LEU A 78 1.27 9.13 0.23
C LEU A 78 2.51 9.17 -0.68
N LEU A 79 2.53 10.10 -1.64
CA LEU A 79 3.64 10.27 -2.57
C LEU A 79 4.94 10.65 -1.83
N SER A 80 4.86 11.59 -0.88
CA SER A 80 6.02 11.97 -0.06
C SER A 80 6.56 10.78 0.73
N ARG A 81 5.67 9.96 1.32
CA ARG A 81 6.08 8.75 2.06
C ARG A 81 6.68 7.69 1.14
N LEU A 82 6.11 7.50 -0.04
CA LEU A 82 6.63 6.59 -1.06
C LEU A 82 8.03 7.01 -1.51
N GLN A 83 8.25 8.29 -1.80
CA GLN A 83 9.57 8.83 -2.15
C GLN A 83 10.59 8.57 -1.03
N ALA A 84 10.22 8.78 0.24
CA ALA A 84 11.08 8.49 1.38
C ALA A 84 11.40 6.98 1.51
N LEU A 85 10.46 6.09 1.17
CA LEU A 85 10.68 4.65 1.10
C LEU A 85 11.65 4.30 -0.04
N GLN A 86 11.46 4.85 -1.23
CA GLN A 86 12.34 4.61 -2.39
C GLN A 86 13.77 5.09 -2.11
N SER A 87 13.95 6.31 -1.57
CA SER A 87 15.27 6.82 -1.20
C SER A 87 15.94 6.00 -0.07
N ARG A 88 15.17 5.34 0.80
CA ARG A 88 15.72 4.37 1.76
C ARG A 88 16.16 3.09 1.04
N ALA A 89 15.33 2.54 0.16
CA ALA A 89 15.66 1.35 -0.62
C ALA A 89 16.94 1.53 -1.46
N GLU A 90 17.10 2.69 -2.11
CA GLU A 90 18.31 3.04 -2.88
C GLU A 90 19.57 3.10 -2.01
N ARG A 91 19.49 3.76 -0.84
CA ARG A 91 20.60 3.81 0.12
C ARG A 91 20.93 2.41 0.68
N SER A 92 19.92 1.61 0.95
CA SER A 92 20.11 0.23 1.40
C SER A 92 20.77 -0.64 0.34
N ARG A 93 20.48 -0.41 -0.94
CA ARG A 93 21.12 -1.09 -2.06
C ARG A 93 22.61 -0.76 -2.16
N SER A 94 23.01 0.50 -1.95
CA SER A 94 24.43 0.88 -1.99
C SER A 94 25.24 0.36 -0.80
N GLN A 95 24.58 0.15 0.34
CA GLN A 95 25.21 -0.29 1.59
C GLN A 95 25.13 -1.80 1.84
N ASN A 96 24.48 -2.58 0.96
CA ASN A 96 24.17 -4.01 1.15
C ASN A 96 23.46 -4.33 2.48
N PHE A 97 22.76 -3.34 3.06
CA PHE A 97 22.07 -3.45 4.33
C PHE A 97 20.71 -2.78 4.22
N VAL A 98 19.65 -3.56 4.43
CA VAL A 98 18.26 -3.08 4.34
C VAL A 98 17.70 -2.90 5.74
N THR A 99 17.35 -1.66 6.06
CA THR A 99 16.53 -1.29 7.23
C THR A 99 15.19 -0.75 6.74
N GLY A 100 14.09 -1.24 7.30
CA GLY A 100 12.77 -0.63 7.19
C GLY A 100 12.06 -0.82 5.84
N PHE A 101 11.73 -2.07 5.52
CA PHE A 101 10.62 -2.33 4.60
C PHE A 101 9.35 -1.96 5.35
N ASP A 102 8.81 -0.79 5.06
CA ASP A 102 7.69 -0.17 5.76
C ASP A 102 6.39 -0.96 5.54
N GLU A 103 6.30 -2.16 6.13
CA GLU A 103 5.28 -3.18 5.85
C GLU A 103 3.87 -2.63 6.03
N LYS A 104 3.68 -1.86 7.10
CA LYS A 104 2.40 -1.22 7.39
C LYS A 104 2.01 -0.23 6.30
N PHE A 105 2.97 0.55 5.79
CA PHE A 105 2.70 1.49 4.70
C PHE A 105 2.40 0.75 3.39
N VAL A 106 3.14 -0.32 3.09
CA VAL A 106 2.90 -1.13 1.88
C VAL A 106 1.54 -1.83 1.94
N ALA A 107 1.20 -2.47 3.06
CA ALA A 107 -0.11 -3.08 3.27
C ALA A 107 -1.23 -2.04 3.14
N PHE A 108 -1.05 -0.88 3.77
CA PHE A 108 -1.97 0.24 3.66
C PHE A 108 -2.22 0.70 2.22
N LEU A 109 -1.17 0.81 1.38
CA LEU A 109 -1.34 1.13 -0.04
C LEU A 109 -2.13 0.07 -0.80
N GLY A 110 -1.90 -1.22 -0.51
CA GLY A 110 -2.65 -2.33 -1.11
C GLY A 110 -4.12 -2.34 -0.71
N GLU A 111 -4.42 -2.03 0.55
CA GLU A 111 -5.79 -1.89 1.03
C GLU A 111 -6.50 -0.68 0.42
N LEU A 112 -5.82 0.47 0.30
CA LEU A 112 -6.38 1.64 -0.40
C LEU A 112 -6.68 1.32 -1.87
N ALA A 113 -5.79 0.60 -2.55
CA ALA A 113 -6.02 0.16 -3.93
C ALA A 113 -7.26 -0.75 -4.07
N SER A 114 -7.54 -1.52 -3.01
CA SER A 114 -8.67 -2.47 -2.98
C SER A 114 -9.99 -1.81 -2.58
N LEU A 115 -9.96 -0.93 -1.58
CA LEU A 115 -11.16 -0.50 -0.85
C LEU A 115 -11.50 0.99 -1.01
N ALA A 116 -10.62 1.81 -1.59
CA ALA A 116 -10.91 3.23 -1.73
C ALA A 116 -12.17 3.44 -2.60
N PRO A 117 -13.06 4.37 -2.22
CA PRO A 117 -14.35 4.55 -2.88
C PRO A 117 -14.24 5.16 -4.28
N LEU A 118 -13.12 5.83 -4.60
CA LEU A 118 -12.92 6.55 -5.85
C LEU A 118 -12.06 5.70 -6.80
N PRO A 119 -12.57 5.32 -8.00
CA PRO A 119 -11.82 4.48 -8.95
C PRO A 119 -10.44 5.06 -9.33
N ALA A 120 -10.37 6.37 -9.60
CA ALA A 120 -9.10 7.04 -9.92
C ALA A 120 -8.10 6.98 -8.75
N PHE A 121 -8.57 7.03 -7.50
CA PHE A 121 -7.69 6.89 -6.34
C PHE A 121 -7.22 5.45 -6.17
N ARG A 122 -8.10 4.45 -6.36
CA ARG A 122 -7.72 3.04 -6.36
C ARG A 122 -6.58 2.75 -7.34
N CYS A 123 -6.69 3.27 -8.57
CA CYS A 123 -5.65 3.12 -9.59
C CYS A 123 -4.31 3.72 -9.14
N LYS A 124 -4.33 4.95 -8.60
CA LYS A 124 -3.12 5.60 -8.06
C LYS A 124 -2.51 4.83 -6.91
N SER A 125 -3.33 4.38 -5.95
CA SER A 125 -2.87 3.57 -4.82
C SER A 125 -2.28 2.24 -5.27
N ALA A 126 -2.84 1.59 -6.29
CA ALA A 126 -2.28 0.38 -6.88
C ALA A 126 -0.89 0.64 -7.49
N VAL A 127 -0.74 1.74 -8.23
CA VAL A 127 0.55 2.16 -8.77
C VAL A 127 1.56 2.42 -7.64
N TYR A 128 1.17 3.11 -6.56
CA TYR A 128 2.04 3.35 -5.40
C TYR A 128 2.43 2.06 -4.69
N PHE A 129 1.48 1.15 -4.50
CA PHE A 129 1.72 -0.17 -3.93
C PHE A 129 2.77 -0.94 -4.75
N LEU A 130 2.57 -1.06 -6.06
CA LEU A 130 3.51 -1.74 -6.95
C LEU A 130 4.87 -1.04 -6.99
N THR A 131 4.89 0.29 -6.94
CA THR A 131 6.13 1.08 -6.87
C THR A 131 6.94 0.74 -5.61
N ALA A 132 6.27 0.62 -4.46
CA ALA A 132 6.92 0.27 -3.19
C ALA A 132 7.48 -1.16 -3.21
N ILE A 133 6.70 -2.12 -3.74
CA ILE A 133 7.14 -3.52 -3.91
C ILE A 133 8.34 -3.59 -4.86
N GLU A 134 8.26 -2.95 -6.03
CA GLU A 134 9.33 -2.91 -7.02
C GLU A 134 10.62 -2.30 -6.44
N ALA A 135 10.51 -1.17 -5.71
CA ALA A 135 11.66 -0.54 -5.08
C ALA A 135 12.34 -1.47 -4.07
N PHE A 136 11.56 -2.21 -3.30
CA PHE A 136 12.08 -3.17 -2.33
C PHE A 136 12.71 -4.39 -3.00
N LEU A 137 12.08 -4.96 -4.03
CA LEU A 137 12.61 -6.07 -4.81
C LEU A 137 13.94 -5.74 -5.50
N ASN A 138 14.16 -4.48 -5.86
CA ASN A 138 15.40 -4.00 -6.47
C ASN A 138 16.59 -3.89 -5.50
N VAL A 139 16.36 -3.97 -4.19
CA VAL A 139 17.45 -4.03 -3.21
C VAL A 139 17.97 -5.47 -3.15
N GLN A 140 19.28 -5.71 -3.15
CA GLN A 140 19.81 -7.09 -3.19
C GLN A 140 19.19 -7.99 -2.09
N LEU A 141 18.30 -8.88 -2.51
CA LEU A 141 17.45 -9.68 -1.62
C LEU A 141 18.10 -11.01 -1.25
N ALA A 142 19.29 -10.97 -0.63
CA ALA A 142 19.99 -12.17 -0.19
C ALA A 142 19.30 -12.91 0.99
N SER A 143 18.25 -12.33 1.59
CA SER A 143 17.54 -12.90 2.74
C SER A 143 16.13 -13.36 2.37
N VAL A 144 15.81 -14.59 2.77
CA VAL A 144 14.50 -15.22 2.60
C VAL A 144 13.36 -14.41 3.24
N ASP A 145 13.60 -13.84 4.43
CA ASP A 145 12.61 -13.02 5.12
C ASP A 145 12.20 -11.80 4.30
N ARG A 146 13.11 -11.26 3.49
CA ARG A 146 12.80 -10.10 2.65
C ARG A 146 11.89 -10.50 1.48
N TRP A 147 12.12 -11.66 0.85
CA TRP A 147 11.20 -12.15 -0.18
C TRP A 147 9.81 -12.39 0.36
N ARG A 148 9.70 -12.97 1.57
CA ARG A 148 8.40 -13.12 2.24
C ARG A 148 7.68 -11.79 2.41
N ARG A 149 8.38 -10.75 2.86
CA ARG A 149 7.81 -9.41 3.06
C ARG A 149 7.36 -8.76 1.74
N ALA A 150 7.98 -9.07 0.60
CA ALA A 150 7.56 -8.56 -0.70
C ALA A 150 6.42 -9.37 -1.33
N ILE A 151 6.55 -10.70 -1.32
CA ILE A 151 5.65 -11.63 -2.04
C ILE A 151 4.29 -11.71 -1.35
N THR A 152 4.27 -11.74 -0.02
CA THR A 152 3.01 -11.89 0.75
C THR A 152 2.00 -10.80 0.42
N PRO A 153 2.31 -9.50 0.56
CA PRO A 153 1.33 -8.45 0.23
C PRO A 153 0.97 -8.43 -1.26
N LEU A 154 1.91 -8.78 -2.15
CA LEU A 154 1.64 -8.86 -3.59
C LEU A 154 0.65 -9.99 -3.93
N HIS A 155 0.78 -11.12 -3.24
CA HIS A 155 -0.13 -12.27 -3.36
C HIS A 155 -1.52 -11.94 -2.81
N GLU A 156 -1.58 -11.35 -1.62
CA GLU A 156 -2.83 -10.90 -0.97
C GLU A 156 -3.59 -9.90 -1.83
N CYS A 157 -2.89 -8.99 -2.51
CA CYS A 157 -3.50 -8.01 -3.40
C CYS A 157 -3.73 -8.51 -4.84
N SER A 158 -3.39 -9.77 -5.14
CA SER A 158 -3.32 -10.24 -6.54
C SER A 158 -4.66 -10.17 -7.28
N GLU A 159 -5.78 -10.52 -6.63
CA GLU A 159 -7.10 -10.46 -7.27
C GLU A 159 -7.46 -9.05 -7.75
N MET A 160 -7.14 -8.03 -6.94
CA MET A 160 -7.37 -6.63 -7.29
C MET A 160 -6.41 -6.18 -8.41
N LEU A 161 -5.13 -6.57 -8.33
CA LEU A 161 -4.13 -6.16 -9.32
C LEU A 161 -4.34 -6.76 -10.71
N PHE A 162 -4.93 -7.96 -10.78
CA PHE A 162 -5.26 -8.62 -12.03
C PHE A 162 -6.70 -8.35 -12.50
N ASN A 163 -7.44 -7.48 -11.81
CA ASN A 163 -8.76 -7.06 -12.24
C ASN A 163 -8.67 -6.21 -13.54
N PRO A 164 -9.36 -6.58 -14.63
CA PRO A 164 -9.32 -5.85 -15.89
C PRO A 164 -9.76 -4.39 -15.77
N GLU A 165 -10.79 -4.09 -14.99
CA GLU A 165 -11.31 -2.71 -14.83
C GLU A 165 -10.25 -1.77 -14.24
N LEU A 166 -9.45 -2.28 -13.31
CA LEU A 166 -8.35 -1.52 -12.71
C LEU A 166 -7.19 -1.32 -13.69
N ARG A 167 -6.82 -2.38 -14.40
CA ARG A 167 -5.69 -2.40 -15.35
C ARG A 167 -5.96 -1.56 -16.60
N ASP A 168 -7.16 -1.68 -17.17
CA ASP A 168 -7.59 -0.90 -18.33
C ASP A 168 -7.68 0.59 -18.00
N ALA A 169 -7.96 0.94 -16.75
CA ALA A 169 -7.99 2.32 -16.29
C ALA A 169 -6.58 2.95 -16.15
N ASN A 170 -5.52 2.14 -16.04
CA ASN A 170 -4.15 2.65 -15.96
C ASN A 170 -3.08 1.64 -16.43
N SER A 171 -2.49 1.91 -17.59
CA SER A 171 -1.43 1.08 -18.20
C SER A 171 -0.15 0.96 -17.37
N ASP A 172 0.10 1.87 -16.42
CA ASP A 172 1.28 1.81 -15.55
C ASP A 172 1.25 0.58 -14.64
N ILE A 173 0.06 0.04 -14.34
CA ILE A 173 -0.11 -1.17 -13.55
C ILE A 173 0.54 -2.36 -14.26
N ASP A 174 0.24 -2.55 -15.54
CA ASP A 174 0.80 -3.64 -16.35
C ASP A 174 2.30 -3.49 -16.52
N GLN A 175 2.78 -2.26 -16.75
CA GLN A 175 4.22 -2.00 -16.84
C GLN A 175 4.95 -2.39 -15.56
N ARG A 176 4.39 -2.05 -14.39
CA ARG A 176 4.98 -2.38 -13.09
C ARG A 176 4.86 -3.85 -12.74
N LEU A 177 3.73 -4.49 -13.02
CA LEU A 177 3.55 -5.93 -12.85
C LEU A 177 4.55 -6.71 -13.70
N ALA A 178 4.79 -6.29 -14.95
CA ALA A 178 5.81 -6.89 -15.81
C ALA A 178 7.24 -6.68 -15.26
N ALA A 179 7.56 -5.48 -14.74
CA ALA A 179 8.86 -5.21 -14.12
C ALA A 179 9.08 -6.08 -12.87
N ILE A 180 8.09 -6.15 -11.98
CA ILE A 180 8.09 -7.03 -10.81
C ILE A 180 8.22 -8.49 -11.25
N GLY A 181 7.46 -8.92 -12.26
CA GLY A 181 7.53 -10.28 -12.80
C GLY A 181 8.93 -10.71 -13.22
N LYS A 182 9.69 -9.80 -13.85
CA LYS A 182 11.10 -10.05 -14.20
C LYS A 182 11.97 -10.22 -12.96
N LEU A 183 11.79 -9.39 -11.93
CA LEU A 183 12.52 -9.50 -10.67
C LEU A 183 12.19 -10.81 -9.93
N LEU A 184 10.91 -11.17 -9.89
CA LEU A 184 10.43 -12.43 -9.31
C LEU A 184 11.00 -13.65 -10.07
N ALA A 185 11.03 -13.61 -11.40
CA ALA A 185 11.56 -14.71 -12.23
C ALA A 185 13.08 -14.90 -12.05
N LEU A 186 13.84 -13.81 -11.87
CA LEU A 186 15.27 -13.87 -11.54
C LEU A 186 15.51 -14.50 -10.16
N ALA A 187 14.58 -14.29 -9.23
CA ALA A 187 14.63 -14.88 -7.89
C ALA A 187 14.19 -16.33 -7.84
N GLU A 188 13.38 -16.78 -8.80
CA GLU A 188 12.96 -18.17 -8.97
C GLU A 188 14.10 -19.08 -9.50
N THR A 189 15.34 -18.89 -9.04
CA THR A 189 16.47 -19.77 -9.33
C THR A 189 16.65 -20.80 -8.21
N ASP A 190 17.03 -22.03 -8.55
CA ASP A 190 17.12 -23.15 -7.58
C ASP A 190 18.07 -22.86 -6.41
N ARG A 191 19.15 -22.11 -6.64
CA ARG A 191 20.07 -21.66 -5.59
C ARG A 191 19.40 -20.72 -4.59
N PHE A 192 18.46 -19.91 -5.04
CA PHE A 192 17.75 -18.93 -4.22
C PHE A 192 16.62 -19.56 -3.41
N MET A 193 15.91 -20.51 -4.02
CA MET A 193 14.78 -21.22 -3.39
C MET A 193 15.20 -22.43 -2.52
N ALA A 194 16.47 -22.82 -2.53
CA ALA A 194 17.02 -23.88 -1.69
C ALA A 194 17.24 -23.48 -0.20
N GLY A 195 17.02 -22.21 0.16
CA GLY A 195 17.12 -21.73 1.55
C GLY A 195 16.00 -22.27 2.45
N VAL A 196 16.34 -22.60 3.70
CA VAL A 196 15.47 -23.28 4.70
C VAL A 196 14.18 -22.51 5.09
N GLY A 197 13.92 -21.31 4.55
CA GLY A 197 12.66 -20.56 4.77
C GLY A 197 11.82 -20.29 3.52
N CYS A 198 12.26 -20.73 2.32
CA CYS A 198 11.57 -20.41 1.06
C CYS A 198 10.33 -21.29 0.79
N THR A 199 10.10 -22.34 1.58
CA THR A 199 8.98 -23.28 1.40
C THR A 199 7.61 -22.60 1.45
N PHE A 200 7.45 -21.60 2.33
CA PHE A 200 6.20 -20.87 2.48
C PHE A 200 5.90 -19.94 1.29
N VAL A 201 6.91 -19.24 0.78
CA VAL A 201 6.75 -18.25 -0.30
C VAL A 201 6.77 -18.86 -1.69
N ARG A 202 7.32 -20.08 -1.83
CA ARG A 202 7.40 -20.79 -3.12
C ARG A 202 6.06 -20.98 -3.81
N PRO A 203 4.98 -21.48 -3.16
CA PRO A 203 3.69 -21.62 -3.82
C PRO A 203 3.13 -20.25 -4.25
N MET A 204 3.18 -19.24 -3.36
CA MET A 204 2.71 -17.88 -3.69
C MET A 204 3.47 -17.28 -4.88
N LEU A 205 4.79 -17.46 -4.92
CA LEU A 205 5.64 -17.02 -6.04
C LEU A 205 5.25 -17.73 -7.34
N ALA A 206 5.09 -19.05 -7.30
CA ALA A 206 4.73 -19.85 -8.48
C ALA A 206 3.36 -19.41 -9.03
N GLU A 207 2.37 -19.20 -8.17
CA GLU A 207 1.05 -18.70 -8.55
C GLU A 207 1.13 -17.30 -9.17
N LEU A 208 1.86 -16.37 -8.56
CA LEU A 208 2.04 -15.02 -9.10
C LEU A 208 2.70 -15.03 -10.47
N LEU A 209 3.76 -15.82 -10.64
CA LEU A 209 4.46 -15.94 -11.92
C LEU A 209 3.57 -16.58 -13.00
N GLU A 210 2.75 -17.55 -12.64
CA GLU A 210 1.83 -18.17 -13.58
C GLU A 210 0.68 -17.23 -13.98
N LYS A 211 0.14 -16.45 -13.03
CA LYS A 211 -0.80 -15.37 -13.34
C LYS A 211 -0.17 -14.37 -14.31
N LEU A 212 1.05 -13.88 -14.03
CA LEU A 212 1.76 -12.94 -14.90
C LEU A 212 1.99 -13.51 -16.32
N ARG A 213 2.28 -14.80 -16.47
CA ARG A 213 2.40 -15.47 -17.78
C ARG A 213 1.07 -15.60 -18.50
N THR A 214 0.00 -15.92 -17.77
CA THR A 214 -1.35 -16.05 -18.31
C THR A 214 -1.84 -14.73 -18.88
N GLU A 215 -1.56 -13.64 -18.18
CA GLU A 215 -1.89 -12.26 -18.57
C GLU A 215 -0.94 -11.67 -19.63
N GLY A 216 0.06 -12.44 -20.09
CA GLY A 216 1.04 -11.98 -21.09
C GLY A 216 2.04 -10.95 -20.59
N LEU A 217 2.10 -10.71 -19.27
CA LEU A 217 3.01 -9.76 -18.61
C LEU A 217 4.41 -10.35 -18.36
N LEU A 218 4.56 -11.66 -18.48
CA LEU A 218 5.83 -12.38 -18.39
C LEU A 218 5.94 -13.44 -19.49
N ALA A 219 7.13 -13.56 -20.10
CA ALA A 219 7.38 -14.60 -21.09
C ALA A 219 7.21 -16.00 -20.49
N ARG A 220 6.62 -16.93 -21.26
CA ARG A 220 6.55 -18.35 -20.88
C ARG A 220 7.97 -18.93 -20.83
N ARG A 221 8.25 -19.75 -19.82
CA ARG A 221 9.52 -20.49 -19.74
C ARG A 221 9.65 -21.35 -20.99
N GLN A 222 10.76 -21.17 -21.73
CA GLN A 222 11.16 -22.05 -22.83
C GLN A 222 11.83 -23.29 -22.27
#